data_AF-A0A924D307-F1
#
_entry.id   AF-A0A924D307-F1
#
_cell.length_a   1.000
_cell.length_b   1.000
_cell.length_c   1.000
_cell.angle_alpha   90.00
_cell.angle_beta   90.00
_cell.angle_gamma   90.00
#
_symmetry.space_group_name_H-M   'P 1'
#
loop_
_entity.id
_entity.type
_entity.pdbx_description
1 polymer ?
#
loop_
_entity_poly.entity_id
_entity_poly.type
_entity_poly.pdbx_seq_one_letter_code
_entity_poly.pdbx_strand_id
1 'polypeptide(L)'
;QNEIIDELFNYKSNNPIEIKKILSKLFFFLDFDFNKFDNDLLLENHTTYADEDFHWYKTDYNIVKPIADFLRLKPVYFFSNEFLVFHTIDKIGIWFNEVLEGKNLQDDYVFPDYQKVLEMVETEAKQETERISELMYDYIYDENNSEKEIKSYLLNLYESNRVRFNNIEEKDIMHMLNDERKYLLINYFTTNSFFGNNIKKVADNLKEVIIVHEVAWDIFVAYREFFKTKSVYDISDYGISDIIVLLNKMVLDKKLYNAARTAQMSFFSNFEKYSMPFDYHIKEVQIKMRDVFSIAMKNLQDLLDDAEPTNKIIFLQSRIKEIKQRELQFKQYEDEFEFDHNENKYSNLFKEFLIIEADFIKETINIPRLAILDYQAPKQLAIAEETFETITKENNQLFISKMLEDLSITLNGKSIISERKKGAIRGIVEALKENNILPNRSIDFLSKIIGKKIDLVINSKLDFSDTSENYKKEANKYITKNFSH
;
A
#
# COMPACT_ATOMS: atom_id res chain seq x y z
N GLN A 1 -32.81 -22.76 -21.86
CA GLN A 1 -31.67 -22.01 -22.44
C GLN A 1 -30.92 -21.32 -21.32
N ASN A 2 -31.55 -20.49 -20.49
CA ASN A 2 -30.90 -19.90 -19.30
C ASN A 2 -30.24 -20.92 -18.38
N GLU A 3 -30.91 -22.03 -18.03
CA GLU A 3 -30.30 -23.10 -17.21
C GLU A 3 -29.03 -23.70 -17.83
N ILE A 4 -28.92 -23.75 -19.16
CA ILE A 4 -27.75 -24.26 -19.88
C ILE A 4 -26.63 -23.21 -19.89
N ILE A 5 -26.99 -21.93 -20.02
CA ILE A 5 -26.05 -20.80 -19.91
C ILE A 5 -25.48 -20.75 -18.49
N ASP A 6 -26.33 -20.90 -17.47
CA ASP A 6 -25.92 -20.99 -16.07
C ASP A 6 -25.03 -22.21 -15.81
N GLU A 7 -25.34 -23.38 -16.41
CA GLU A 7 -24.48 -24.57 -16.36
C GLU A 7 -23.09 -24.27 -16.93
N LEU A 8 -23.02 -23.57 -18.08
CA LEU A 8 -21.75 -23.23 -18.75
C LEU A 8 -20.89 -22.27 -17.91
N PHE A 9 -21.49 -21.23 -17.34
CA PHE A 9 -20.75 -20.23 -16.57
C PHE A 9 -20.38 -20.70 -15.16
N ASN A 10 -21.13 -21.64 -14.58
CA ASN A 10 -20.77 -22.27 -13.32
C ASN A 10 -19.85 -23.50 -13.46
N TYR A 11 -19.53 -23.89 -14.69
CA TYR A 11 -18.61 -24.99 -14.95
C TYR A 11 -17.20 -24.61 -14.50
N LYS A 12 -16.57 -25.42 -13.63
CA LYS A 12 -15.24 -25.12 -13.04
C LYS A 12 -14.14 -26.12 -13.37
N SER A 13 -14.41 -27.12 -14.21
CA SER A 13 -13.40 -28.14 -14.55
C SER A 13 -12.68 -27.85 -15.86
N ASN A 14 -11.44 -28.29 -15.95
CA ASN A 14 -10.55 -28.00 -17.07
C ASN A 14 -10.72 -28.98 -18.25
N ASN A 15 -11.96 -29.35 -18.61
CA ASN A 15 -12.22 -30.29 -19.70
C ASN A 15 -12.90 -29.62 -20.91
N PRO A 16 -12.15 -29.29 -21.98
CA PRO A 16 -12.69 -28.61 -23.15
C PRO A 16 -13.74 -29.43 -23.92
N ILE A 17 -13.72 -30.77 -23.81
CA ILE A 17 -14.72 -31.64 -24.45
C ILE A 17 -16.10 -31.45 -23.79
N GLU A 18 -16.13 -31.32 -22.47
CA GLU A 18 -17.38 -31.08 -21.75
C GLU A 18 -17.90 -29.66 -22.00
N ILE A 19 -17.02 -28.65 -22.08
CA ILE A 19 -17.41 -27.29 -22.50
C ILE A 19 -18.10 -27.34 -23.87
N LYS A 20 -17.51 -28.02 -24.86
CA LYS A 20 -18.12 -28.22 -26.19
C LYS A 20 -19.47 -28.95 -26.12
N LYS A 21 -19.61 -29.95 -25.26
CA LYS A 21 -20.89 -30.64 -25.04
C LYS A 21 -21.95 -29.69 -24.48
N ILE A 22 -21.63 -28.90 -23.47
CA ILE A 22 -22.57 -27.91 -22.90
C ILE A 22 -22.97 -26.89 -23.97
N LEU A 23 -21.99 -26.34 -24.70
CA LEU A 23 -22.23 -25.40 -25.80
C LEU A 23 -23.16 -25.99 -26.87
N SER A 24 -23.00 -27.27 -27.24
CA SER A 24 -23.85 -27.92 -28.24
C SER A 24 -25.32 -28.10 -27.82
N LYS A 25 -25.66 -27.94 -26.53
CA LYS A 25 -27.05 -27.98 -26.04
C LYS A 25 -27.80 -26.67 -26.32
N LEU A 26 -27.10 -25.57 -26.60
CA LEU A 26 -27.72 -24.26 -26.84
C LEU A 26 -28.36 -24.22 -28.23
N PHE A 27 -29.59 -23.70 -28.32
CA PHE A 27 -30.40 -23.78 -29.54
C PHE A 27 -29.75 -23.11 -30.75
N PHE A 28 -29.05 -21.99 -30.55
CA PHE A 28 -28.37 -21.25 -31.62
C PHE A 28 -27.08 -21.92 -32.11
N PHE A 29 -26.68 -23.04 -31.50
CA PHE A 29 -25.50 -23.83 -31.89
C PHE A 29 -25.83 -25.20 -32.49
N LEU A 30 -27.09 -25.49 -32.80
CA LEU A 30 -27.52 -26.81 -33.30
C LEU A 30 -26.74 -27.30 -34.54
N ASP A 31 -26.37 -26.39 -35.44
CA ASP A 31 -25.63 -26.70 -36.66
C ASP A 31 -24.14 -26.27 -36.60
N PHE A 32 -23.63 -25.98 -35.40
CA PHE A 32 -22.29 -25.45 -35.23
C PHE A 32 -21.26 -26.56 -34.98
N ASP A 33 -20.20 -26.59 -35.80
CA ASP A 33 -19.13 -27.59 -35.70
C ASP A 33 -18.04 -27.17 -34.71
N PHE A 34 -18.23 -27.52 -33.43
CA PHE A 34 -17.25 -27.29 -32.36
C PHE A 34 -15.95 -28.10 -32.50
N ASN A 35 -15.85 -29.04 -33.45
CA ASN A 35 -14.57 -29.72 -33.69
C ASN A 35 -13.53 -28.78 -34.33
N LYS A 36 -13.98 -27.68 -34.92
CA LYS A 36 -13.10 -26.62 -35.44
C LYS A 36 -12.47 -25.79 -34.34
N PHE A 37 -13.01 -25.84 -33.11
CA PHE A 37 -12.46 -25.08 -32.01
C PHE A 37 -11.20 -25.72 -31.45
N ASP A 38 -10.16 -24.93 -31.25
CA ASP A 38 -8.97 -25.30 -30.50
C ASP A 38 -9.32 -25.51 -29.02
N ASN A 39 -8.88 -26.63 -28.46
CA ASN A 39 -9.24 -27.02 -27.10
C ASN A 39 -8.54 -26.15 -26.04
N ASP A 40 -7.30 -25.75 -26.30
CA ASP A 40 -6.50 -24.98 -25.34
C ASP A 40 -6.99 -23.53 -25.30
N LEU A 41 -7.23 -22.93 -26.48
CA LEU A 41 -7.81 -21.58 -26.58
C LEU A 41 -9.22 -21.52 -25.98
N LEU A 42 -10.06 -22.53 -26.22
CA LEU A 42 -11.40 -22.58 -25.64
C LEU A 42 -11.36 -22.60 -24.12
N LEU A 43 -10.46 -23.39 -23.54
CA LEU A 43 -10.32 -23.52 -22.09
C LEU A 43 -9.75 -22.24 -21.45
N GLU A 44 -8.73 -21.64 -22.08
CA GLU A 44 -8.14 -20.37 -21.63
C GLU A 44 -9.20 -19.26 -21.59
N ASN A 45 -9.98 -19.13 -22.67
CA ASN A 45 -11.01 -18.08 -22.77
C ASN A 45 -12.21 -18.37 -21.85
N HIS A 46 -12.58 -19.63 -21.61
CA HIS A 46 -13.61 -19.96 -20.61
C HIS A 46 -13.19 -19.53 -19.20
N THR A 47 -11.92 -19.76 -18.86
CA THR A 47 -11.37 -19.43 -17.53
C THR A 47 -11.28 -17.91 -17.33
N THR A 48 -10.88 -17.18 -18.36
CA THR A 48 -10.60 -15.74 -18.27
C THR A 48 -11.80 -14.86 -18.59
N TYR A 49 -12.82 -15.37 -19.28
CA TYR A 49 -14.07 -14.65 -19.53
C TYR A 49 -14.77 -14.22 -18.22
N ALA A 50 -14.62 -15.02 -17.15
CA ALA A 50 -15.21 -14.74 -15.84
C ALA A 50 -14.63 -13.50 -15.13
N ASP A 51 -13.52 -12.93 -15.63
CA ASP A 51 -12.91 -11.71 -15.11
C ASP A 51 -13.58 -10.41 -15.64
N GLU A 52 -14.74 -10.53 -16.31
CA GLU A 52 -15.71 -9.47 -16.70
C GLU A 52 -15.27 -8.42 -17.75
N ASP A 53 -14.00 -8.38 -18.20
CA ASP A 53 -13.53 -7.37 -19.18
C ASP A 53 -13.09 -7.99 -20.53
N PHE A 54 -13.26 -7.25 -21.63
CA PHE A 54 -12.86 -7.69 -22.97
C PHE A 54 -11.38 -7.39 -23.23
N HIS A 55 -10.56 -8.45 -23.27
CA HIS A 55 -9.12 -8.32 -23.37
C HIS A 55 -8.61 -8.10 -24.81
N TRP A 56 -8.51 -6.84 -25.24
CA TRP A 56 -8.03 -6.45 -26.58
C TRP A 56 -6.65 -7.03 -26.96
N TYR A 57 -5.75 -7.21 -26.00
CA TYR A 57 -4.42 -7.76 -26.26
C TYR A 57 -4.47 -9.24 -26.69
N LYS A 58 -5.56 -9.96 -26.37
CA LYS A 58 -5.79 -11.34 -26.83
C LYS A 58 -6.44 -11.38 -28.22
N THR A 59 -6.92 -10.24 -28.72
CA THR A 59 -7.66 -10.14 -29.97
C THR A 59 -6.72 -9.91 -31.14
N ASP A 60 -6.02 -10.96 -31.59
CA ASP A 60 -5.11 -10.84 -32.73
C ASP A 60 -5.83 -10.90 -34.10
N TYR A 61 -5.09 -10.56 -35.15
CA TYR A 61 -5.62 -10.57 -36.52
C TYR A 61 -6.13 -11.96 -36.96
N ASN A 62 -5.48 -13.05 -36.55
CA ASN A 62 -5.85 -14.40 -36.95
C ASN A 62 -7.16 -14.84 -36.29
N ILE A 63 -7.44 -14.33 -35.09
CA ILE A 63 -8.69 -14.57 -34.36
C ILE A 63 -9.85 -13.77 -35.00
N VAL A 64 -9.62 -12.50 -35.35
CA VAL A 64 -10.69 -11.60 -35.83
C VAL A 64 -10.95 -11.74 -37.33
N LYS A 65 -9.92 -11.92 -38.16
CA LYS A 65 -10.06 -11.90 -39.62
C LYS A 65 -11.05 -12.94 -40.16
N PRO A 66 -11.04 -14.21 -39.71
CA PRO A 66 -12.01 -15.20 -40.18
C PRO A 66 -13.45 -14.81 -39.87
N ILE A 67 -13.69 -14.25 -38.67
CA ILE A 67 -15.01 -13.75 -38.25
C ILE A 67 -15.44 -12.56 -39.11
N ALA A 68 -14.54 -11.59 -39.32
CA ALA A 68 -14.81 -10.41 -40.14
C ALA A 68 -15.11 -10.77 -41.60
N ASP A 69 -14.38 -11.73 -42.17
CA ASP A 69 -14.62 -12.22 -43.52
C ASP A 69 -15.96 -12.93 -43.64
N PHE A 70 -16.31 -13.76 -42.65
CA PHE A 70 -17.59 -14.44 -42.63
C PHE A 70 -18.75 -13.45 -42.50
N LEU A 71 -18.62 -12.42 -41.65
CA LEU A 71 -19.60 -11.34 -41.51
C LEU A 71 -19.90 -10.62 -42.83
N ARG A 72 -18.89 -10.40 -43.68
CA ARG A 72 -19.06 -9.76 -45.00
C ARG A 72 -19.95 -10.58 -45.94
N LEU A 73 -20.08 -11.89 -45.71
CA LEU A 73 -20.96 -12.77 -46.47
C LEU A 73 -22.43 -12.71 -46.00
N LYS A 74 -22.74 -11.90 -44.97
CA LYS A 74 -24.08 -11.77 -44.37
C LYS A 74 -24.67 -13.14 -44.00
N PRO A 75 -24.03 -13.86 -43.07
CA PRO A 75 -24.42 -15.22 -42.75
C PRO A 75 -25.82 -15.25 -42.13
N VAL A 76 -26.58 -16.28 -42.48
CA VAL A 76 -27.91 -16.59 -41.91
C VAL A 76 -27.84 -17.56 -40.74
N TYR A 77 -26.65 -18.07 -40.41
CA TYR A 77 -26.41 -19.00 -39.31
C TYR A 77 -25.49 -18.36 -38.26
N PHE A 78 -25.59 -18.84 -37.03
CA PHE A 78 -24.71 -18.43 -35.95
C PHE A 78 -23.25 -18.77 -36.27
N PHE A 79 -22.33 -17.89 -35.86
CA PHE A 79 -20.90 -18.11 -35.97
C PHE A 79 -20.17 -17.44 -34.81
N SER A 80 -19.10 -18.07 -34.34
CA SER A 80 -18.19 -17.54 -33.32
C SER A 80 -16.84 -18.25 -33.42
N ASN A 81 -15.87 -17.80 -32.63
CA ASN A 81 -14.63 -18.51 -32.32
C ASN A 81 -14.52 -18.71 -30.79
N GLU A 82 -13.44 -19.35 -30.36
CA GLU A 82 -13.09 -19.66 -28.97
C GLU A 82 -12.99 -18.41 -28.09
N PHE A 83 -12.58 -17.28 -28.69
CA PHE A 83 -12.43 -16.01 -28.00
C PHE A 83 -13.77 -15.32 -27.74
N LEU A 84 -14.65 -15.24 -28.75
CA LEU A 84 -15.93 -14.50 -28.66
C LEU A 84 -17.11 -15.33 -28.16
N VAL A 85 -17.00 -16.66 -28.11
CA VAL A 85 -18.15 -17.54 -27.84
C VAL A 85 -18.81 -17.25 -26.50
N PHE A 86 -18.01 -17.05 -25.44
CA PHE A 86 -18.53 -16.81 -24.09
C PHE A 86 -19.15 -15.42 -23.95
N HIS A 87 -18.47 -14.38 -24.46
CA HIS A 87 -19.03 -13.03 -24.53
C HIS A 87 -20.35 -12.96 -25.31
N THR A 88 -20.44 -13.73 -26.40
CA THR A 88 -21.67 -13.78 -27.21
C THR A 88 -22.80 -14.48 -26.46
N ILE A 89 -22.51 -15.60 -25.78
CA ILE A 89 -23.51 -16.34 -25.00
C ILE A 89 -24.03 -15.50 -23.84
N ASP A 90 -23.16 -14.76 -23.16
CA ASP A 90 -23.54 -13.88 -22.06
C ASP A 90 -24.52 -12.80 -22.51
N LYS A 91 -24.22 -12.17 -23.65
CA LYS A 91 -25.13 -11.21 -24.28
C LYS A 91 -26.47 -11.78 -24.63
N ILE A 92 -26.49 -13.00 -25.16
CA ILE A 92 -27.74 -13.72 -25.43
C ILE A 92 -28.48 -14.03 -24.13
N GLY A 93 -27.76 -14.41 -23.07
CA GLY A 93 -28.33 -14.66 -21.73
C GLY A 93 -29.01 -13.43 -21.14
N ILE A 94 -28.37 -12.27 -21.21
CA ILE A 94 -28.93 -10.99 -20.77
C ILE A 94 -30.18 -10.65 -21.56
N TRP A 95 -30.13 -10.77 -22.90
CA TRP A 95 -31.29 -10.54 -23.74
C TRP A 95 -32.44 -11.50 -23.40
N PHE A 96 -32.17 -12.79 -23.14
CA PHE A 96 -33.20 -13.73 -22.69
C PHE A 96 -33.81 -13.30 -21.35
N ASN A 97 -33.03 -12.80 -20.40
CA ASN A 97 -33.55 -12.29 -19.14
C ASN A 97 -34.46 -11.07 -19.36
N GLU A 98 -34.09 -10.12 -20.21
CA GLU A 98 -34.94 -8.97 -20.55
C GLU A 98 -36.29 -9.42 -21.16
N VAL A 99 -36.27 -10.44 -22.04
CA VAL A 99 -37.48 -11.02 -22.62
C VAL A 99 -38.35 -11.67 -21.55
N LEU A 100 -37.76 -12.42 -20.61
CA LEU A 100 -38.48 -13.00 -19.48
C LEU A 100 -39.10 -11.94 -18.56
N GLU A 101 -38.46 -10.77 -18.44
CA GLU A 101 -38.95 -9.61 -17.70
C GLU A 101 -40.04 -8.81 -18.45
N GLY A 102 -40.40 -9.22 -19.67
CA GLY A 102 -41.53 -8.68 -20.42
C GLY A 102 -41.17 -7.83 -21.64
N LYS A 103 -39.89 -7.75 -22.02
CA LYS A 103 -39.47 -7.13 -23.28
C LYS A 103 -40.01 -7.91 -24.47
N ASN A 104 -40.53 -7.22 -25.48
CA ASN A 104 -41.07 -7.89 -26.66
C ASN A 104 -39.94 -8.46 -27.53
N LEU A 105 -40.08 -9.73 -27.93
CA LEU A 105 -39.15 -10.43 -28.82
C LEU A 105 -38.99 -9.77 -30.20
N GLN A 106 -39.98 -8.98 -30.63
CA GLN A 106 -39.97 -8.28 -31.92
C GLN A 106 -39.34 -6.89 -31.85
N ASP A 107 -39.00 -6.41 -30.66
CA ASP A 107 -38.36 -5.10 -30.53
C ASP A 107 -36.91 -5.19 -31.01
N ASP A 108 -36.53 -4.28 -31.89
CA ASP A 108 -35.15 -4.16 -32.33
C ASP A 108 -34.24 -3.83 -31.15
N TYR A 109 -33.08 -4.49 -31.10
CA TYR A 109 -32.05 -4.11 -30.14
C TYR A 109 -31.41 -2.78 -30.59
N VAL A 110 -31.64 -1.73 -29.82
CA VAL A 110 -31.04 -0.41 -30.07
C VAL A 110 -29.72 -0.30 -29.33
N PHE A 111 -28.63 -0.19 -30.08
CA PHE A 111 -27.33 0.11 -29.49
C PHE A 111 -27.31 1.54 -28.92
N PRO A 112 -26.69 1.74 -27.75
CA PRO A 112 -26.32 3.07 -27.28
C PRO A 112 -25.50 3.82 -28.33
N ASP A 113 -25.65 5.14 -28.36
CA ASP A 113 -24.73 6.00 -29.11
C ASP A 113 -23.40 6.12 -28.34
N TYR A 114 -22.56 5.10 -28.49
CA TYR A 114 -21.27 5.00 -27.78
C TYR A 114 -20.37 6.19 -28.06
N GLN A 115 -20.43 6.76 -29.26
CA GLN A 115 -19.64 7.93 -29.62
C GLN A 115 -20.09 9.15 -28.80
N LYS A 116 -21.40 9.41 -28.75
CA LYS A 116 -21.92 10.51 -27.95
C LYS A 116 -21.64 10.33 -26.46
N VAL A 117 -21.72 9.10 -25.93
CA VAL A 117 -21.37 8.82 -24.54
C VAL A 117 -19.88 9.07 -24.28
N LEU A 118 -19.00 8.62 -25.18
CA LEU A 118 -17.57 8.89 -25.09
C LEU A 118 -17.27 10.39 -25.11
N GLU A 119 -17.89 11.15 -26.02
CA GLU A 119 -17.75 12.61 -26.10
C GLU A 119 -18.19 13.31 -24.80
N MET A 120 -19.24 12.81 -24.15
CA MET A 120 -19.66 13.30 -22.83
C MET A 120 -18.59 13.01 -21.76
N VAL A 121 -18.03 11.80 -21.73
CA VAL A 121 -16.97 11.41 -20.79
C VAL A 121 -15.73 12.29 -20.97
N GLU A 122 -15.28 12.49 -22.20
CA GLU A 122 -14.15 13.37 -22.53
C GLU A 122 -14.42 14.82 -22.09
N THR A 123 -15.64 15.32 -22.30
CA THR A 123 -16.04 16.68 -21.92
C THR A 123 -16.06 16.86 -20.41
N GLU A 124 -16.65 15.92 -19.67
CA GLU A 124 -16.67 15.95 -18.20
C GLU A 124 -15.25 15.85 -17.61
N ALA A 125 -14.41 14.96 -18.16
CA ALA A 125 -13.01 14.84 -17.74
C ALA A 125 -12.24 16.15 -17.97
N LYS A 126 -12.44 16.78 -19.12
CA LYS A 126 -11.82 18.05 -19.46
C LYS A 126 -12.25 19.16 -18.50
N GLN A 127 -13.56 19.31 -18.24
CA GLN A 127 -14.07 20.32 -17.30
C GLN A 127 -13.48 20.13 -15.89
N GLU A 128 -13.39 18.89 -15.42
CA GLU A 128 -12.82 18.61 -14.10
C GLU A 128 -11.31 18.86 -14.05
N THR A 129 -10.59 18.55 -15.14
CA THR A 129 -9.17 18.86 -15.29
C THR A 129 -8.95 20.38 -15.26
N GLU A 130 -9.70 21.14 -16.07
CA GLU A 130 -9.64 22.60 -16.10
C GLU A 130 -9.90 23.21 -14.72
N ARG A 131 -10.90 22.69 -13.99
CA ARG A 131 -11.21 23.13 -12.62
C ARG A 131 -10.03 22.89 -11.66
N ILE A 132 -9.35 21.74 -11.76
CA ILE A 132 -8.17 21.43 -10.94
C ILE A 132 -7.00 22.34 -11.32
N SER A 133 -6.78 22.56 -12.61
CA SER A 133 -5.76 23.45 -13.16
C SER A 133 -5.95 24.89 -12.68
N GLU A 134 -7.17 25.43 -12.78
CA GLU A 134 -7.51 26.78 -12.31
C GLU A 134 -7.19 26.94 -10.81
N LEU A 135 -7.65 26.01 -9.97
CA LEU A 135 -7.36 26.04 -8.53
C LEU A 135 -5.86 25.94 -8.24
N MET A 136 -5.12 25.17 -9.03
CA MET A 136 -3.67 25.04 -8.90
C MET A 136 -2.96 26.35 -9.26
N TYR A 137 -3.27 26.94 -10.41
CA TYR A 137 -2.65 28.20 -10.85
C TYR A 137 -3.05 29.37 -9.95
N ASP A 138 -4.29 29.43 -9.48
CA ASP A 138 -4.72 30.41 -8.47
C ASP A 138 -3.87 30.31 -7.20
N TYR A 139 -3.59 29.09 -6.73
CA TYR A 139 -2.72 28.87 -5.57
C TYR A 139 -1.25 29.26 -5.85
N ILE A 140 -0.72 28.95 -7.03
CA ILE A 140 0.65 29.28 -7.43
C ILE A 140 0.85 30.80 -7.51
N TYR A 141 -0.13 31.54 -8.06
CA TYR A 141 -0.01 32.97 -8.34
C TYR A 141 -0.57 33.89 -7.25
N ASP A 142 -1.09 33.34 -6.15
CA ASP A 142 -1.46 34.12 -4.97
C ASP A 142 -0.21 34.68 -4.28
N GLU A 143 -0.08 36.01 -4.25
CA GLU A 143 1.03 36.74 -3.65
C GLU A 143 1.22 36.45 -2.15
N ASN A 144 0.20 35.91 -1.47
CA ASN A 144 0.29 35.54 -0.06
C ASN A 144 1.05 34.23 0.19
N ASN A 145 1.21 33.38 -0.84
CA ASN A 145 1.84 32.08 -0.70
C ASN A 145 3.36 32.18 -0.88
N SER A 146 4.11 31.61 0.05
CA SER A 146 5.56 31.49 -0.07
C SER A 146 5.95 30.38 -1.05
N GLU A 147 7.16 30.48 -1.61
CA GLU A 147 7.74 29.44 -2.49
C GLU A 147 7.71 28.03 -1.84
N LYS A 148 7.92 27.95 -0.52
CA LYS A 148 7.89 26.69 0.22
C LYS A 148 6.47 26.11 0.32
N GLU A 149 5.46 26.96 0.49
CA GLU A 149 4.05 26.56 0.52
C GLU A 149 3.60 26.07 -0.86
N ILE A 150 3.95 26.81 -1.91
CA ILE A 150 3.69 26.42 -3.31
C ILE A 150 4.34 25.07 -3.62
N LYS A 151 5.61 24.88 -3.21
CA LYS A 151 6.31 23.61 -3.39
C LYS A 151 5.60 22.46 -2.69
N SER A 152 5.22 22.65 -1.43
CA SER A 152 4.52 21.62 -0.66
C SER A 152 3.15 21.31 -1.25
N TYR A 153 2.42 22.31 -1.71
CA TYR A 153 1.11 22.14 -2.34
C TYR A 153 1.22 21.31 -3.62
N LEU A 154 2.11 21.69 -4.54
CA LEU A 154 2.28 20.98 -5.81
C LEU A 154 2.78 19.55 -5.61
N LEU A 155 3.71 19.32 -4.66
CA LEU A 155 4.16 17.98 -4.32
C LEU A 155 3.00 17.11 -3.78
N ASN A 156 2.17 17.66 -2.89
CA ASN A 156 1.02 16.94 -2.35
C ASN A 156 -0.04 16.64 -3.41
N LEU A 157 -0.28 17.58 -4.32
CA LEU A 157 -1.21 17.42 -5.43
C LEU A 157 -0.70 16.33 -6.41
N TYR A 158 0.59 16.36 -6.74
CA TYR A 158 1.23 15.37 -7.60
C TYR A 158 1.22 13.96 -6.98
N GLU A 159 1.53 13.84 -5.68
CA GLU A 159 1.48 12.56 -4.98
C GLU A 159 0.05 12.01 -4.85
N SER A 160 -0.92 12.89 -4.58
CA SER A 160 -2.34 12.50 -4.52
C SER A 160 -2.84 12.02 -5.88
N ASN A 161 -2.44 12.69 -6.97
CA ASN A 161 -2.74 12.25 -8.33
C ASN A 161 -2.02 10.94 -8.70
N ARG A 162 -0.79 10.72 -8.21
CA ARG A 162 -0.09 9.43 -8.38
C ARG A 162 -0.78 8.29 -7.64
N VAL A 163 -1.34 8.54 -6.45
CA VAL A 163 -2.14 7.53 -5.73
C VAL A 163 -3.38 7.16 -6.53
N ARG A 164 -4.10 8.15 -7.10
CA ARG A 164 -5.23 7.91 -8.01
C ARG A 164 -4.80 7.07 -9.21
N PHE A 165 -3.71 7.46 -9.89
CA PHE A 165 -3.10 6.68 -10.97
C PHE A 165 -2.86 5.22 -10.59
N ASN A 166 -2.36 4.98 -9.38
CA ASN A 166 -2.05 3.64 -8.91
C ASN A 166 -3.30 2.77 -8.69
N ASN A 167 -4.44 3.38 -8.36
CA ASN A 167 -5.71 2.71 -8.09
C ASN A 167 -6.57 2.44 -9.33
N ILE A 168 -6.21 2.97 -10.50
CA ILE A 168 -6.91 2.68 -11.77
C ILE A 168 -6.74 1.19 -12.11
N GLU A 169 -7.86 0.52 -12.39
CA GLU A 169 -7.88 -0.91 -12.76
C GLU A 169 -7.23 -1.13 -14.13
N GLU A 170 -7.71 -0.42 -15.16
CA GLU A 170 -7.23 -0.57 -16.54
C GLU A 170 -6.52 0.70 -17.03
N LYS A 171 -5.21 0.76 -16.83
CA LYS A 171 -4.33 1.88 -17.24
C LYS A 171 -3.88 1.79 -18.69
N ASP A 172 -4.02 0.61 -19.27
CA ASP A 172 -3.56 0.31 -20.62
C ASP A 172 -4.20 1.24 -21.64
N ILE A 173 -5.39 1.79 -21.37
CA ILE A 173 -6.09 2.71 -22.27
C ILE A 173 -5.37 4.06 -22.47
N MET A 174 -4.42 4.44 -21.60
CA MET A 174 -3.71 5.73 -21.67
C MET A 174 -3.02 5.96 -23.02
N HIS A 175 -2.43 4.92 -23.62
CA HIS A 175 -1.78 5.05 -24.93
C HIS A 175 -2.74 5.38 -26.08
N MET A 176 -4.07 5.28 -25.85
CA MET A 176 -5.12 5.59 -26.82
C MET A 176 -5.65 7.02 -26.67
N LEU A 177 -5.25 7.77 -25.64
CA LEU A 177 -5.69 9.15 -25.41
C LEU A 177 -5.09 10.15 -26.39
N ASN A 178 -4.01 9.78 -27.09
CA ASN A 178 -3.45 10.61 -28.15
C ASN A 178 -4.45 10.77 -29.30
N ASP A 179 -4.61 12.00 -29.80
CA ASP A 179 -5.50 12.37 -30.91
C ASP A 179 -5.35 11.45 -32.14
N GLU A 180 -4.11 11.05 -32.48
CA GLU A 180 -3.84 10.15 -33.61
C GLU A 180 -4.47 8.74 -33.43
N ARG A 181 -4.82 8.37 -32.20
CA ARG A 181 -5.34 7.07 -31.79
C ARG A 181 -6.77 7.12 -31.28
N LYS A 182 -7.47 8.25 -31.43
CA LYS A 182 -8.87 8.41 -31.00
C LYS A 182 -9.81 7.34 -31.56
N TYR A 183 -9.55 6.86 -32.78
CA TYR A 183 -10.31 5.77 -33.40
C TYR A 183 -10.16 4.42 -32.64
N LEU A 184 -9.03 4.18 -31.97
CA LEU A 184 -8.83 3.02 -31.11
C LEU A 184 -9.62 3.17 -29.81
N LEU A 185 -9.64 4.38 -29.24
CA LEU A 185 -10.37 4.68 -28.02
C LEU A 185 -11.88 4.42 -28.18
N ILE A 186 -12.49 4.88 -29.28
CA ILE A 186 -13.92 4.63 -29.53
C ILE A 186 -14.22 3.14 -29.71
N ASN A 187 -13.33 2.40 -30.38
CA ASN A 187 -13.49 0.95 -30.53
C ASN A 187 -13.40 0.25 -29.16
N TYR A 188 -12.37 0.58 -28.37
CA TYR A 188 -12.19 0.06 -27.02
C TYR A 188 -13.41 0.36 -26.14
N PHE A 189 -13.89 1.61 -26.15
CA PHE A 189 -15.04 2.03 -25.36
C PHE A 189 -16.29 1.26 -25.78
N THR A 190 -16.53 1.14 -27.08
CA THR A 190 -17.68 0.42 -27.65
C THR A 190 -17.67 -1.05 -27.26
N THR A 191 -16.55 -1.76 -27.45
CA THR A 191 -16.51 -3.21 -27.20
C THR A 191 -16.56 -3.54 -25.72
N ASN A 192 -15.87 -2.78 -24.86
CA ASN A 192 -15.91 -3.04 -23.41
C ASN A 192 -17.25 -2.63 -22.80
N SER A 193 -17.82 -1.51 -23.25
CA SER A 193 -19.18 -1.11 -22.83
C SER A 193 -20.23 -2.11 -23.30
N PHE A 194 -20.06 -2.65 -24.51
CA PHE A 194 -20.89 -3.73 -25.00
C PHE A 194 -20.61 -4.98 -24.17
N PHE A 195 -19.52 -5.71 -24.37
CA PHE A 195 -19.30 -7.03 -23.76
C PHE A 195 -19.24 -7.05 -22.23
N GLY A 196 -18.80 -5.98 -21.58
CA GLY A 196 -18.80 -5.88 -20.11
C GLY A 196 -20.15 -5.50 -19.50
N ASN A 197 -21.18 -5.24 -20.32
CA ASN A 197 -22.55 -4.89 -19.89
C ASN A 197 -22.66 -3.68 -18.94
N ASN A 198 -21.63 -2.84 -18.88
CA ASN A 198 -21.55 -1.78 -17.89
C ASN A 198 -20.86 -0.55 -18.48
N ILE A 199 -21.59 0.16 -19.34
CA ILE A 199 -21.15 1.42 -19.95
C ILE A 199 -20.68 2.40 -18.88
N LYS A 200 -21.36 2.43 -17.72
CA LYS A 200 -21.01 3.32 -16.61
C LYS A 200 -19.64 2.98 -16.02
N LYS A 201 -19.34 1.72 -15.72
CA LYS A 201 -18.02 1.29 -15.22
C LYS A 201 -16.90 1.70 -16.18
N VAL A 202 -17.09 1.44 -17.49
CA VAL A 202 -16.11 1.79 -18.52
C VAL A 202 -15.95 3.30 -18.65
N ALA A 203 -17.06 4.05 -18.63
CA ALA A 203 -17.07 5.51 -18.65
C ALA A 203 -16.38 6.12 -17.43
N ASP A 204 -16.68 5.64 -16.22
CA ASP A 204 -16.10 6.13 -14.97
C ASP A 204 -14.58 5.85 -14.93
N ASN A 205 -14.13 4.65 -15.32
CA ASN A 205 -12.71 4.32 -15.40
C ASN A 205 -11.98 5.18 -16.45
N LEU A 206 -12.56 5.35 -17.65
CA LEU A 206 -11.97 6.20 -18.68
C LEU A 206 -11.89 7.66 -18.25
N LYS A 207 -12.93 8.18 -17.59
CA LYS A 207 -12.95 9.54 -17.06
C LYS A 207 -11.80 9.76 -16.07
N GLU A 208 -11.62 8.83 -15.15
CA GLU A 208 -10.53 8.87 -14.17
C GLU A 208 -9.17 8.82 -14.84
N VAL A 209 -8.99 7.95 -15.83
CA VAL A 209 -7.75 7.85 -16.61
C VAL A 209 -7.41 9.17 -17.30
N ILE A 210 -8.37 9.80 -17.97
CA ILE A 210 -8.15 11.11 -18.64
C ILE A 210 -7.75 12.15 -17.59
N ILE A 211 -8.53 12.31 -16.52
CA ILE A 211 -8.26 13.32 -15.49
C ILE A 211 -6.87 13.12 -14.89
N VAL A 212 -6.54 11.89 -14.49
CA VAL A 212 -5.25 11.60 -13.86
C VAL A 212 -4.08 11.86 -14.80
N HIS A 213 -4.22 11.49 -16.08
CA HIS A 213 -3.20 11.72 -17.10
C HIS A 213 -2.96 13.23 -17.30
N GLU A 214 -4.01 13.98 -17.58
CA GLU A 214 -3.90 15.42 -17.87
C GLU A 214 -3.41 16.22 -16.66
N VAL A 215 -3.98 15.95 -15.47
CA VAL A 215 -3.55 16.61 -14.22
C VAL A 215 -2.08 16.31 -13.90
N ALA A 216 -1.58 15.11 -14.18
CA ALA A 216 -0.16 14.81 -13.96
C ALA A 216 0.74 15.68 -14.84
N TRP A 217 0.39 15.82 -16.12
CA TRP A 217 1.17 16.66 -17.04
C TRP A 217 1.08 18.14 -16.69
N ASP A 218 -0.09 18.65 -16.33
CA ASP A 218 -0.26 20.05 -15.98
C ASP A 218 0.51 20.42 -14.70
N ILE A 219 0.43 19.61 -13.64
CA ILE A 219 1.24 19.82 -12.42
C ILE A 219 2.74 19.76 -12.74
N PHE A 220 3.16 18.79 -13.57
CA PHE A 220 4.56 18.65 -13.95
C PHE A 220 5.08 19.90 -14.70
N VAL A 221 4.30 20.41 -15.65
CA VAL A 221 4.62 21.63 -16.40
C VAL A 221 4.66 22.83 -15.44
N ALA A 222 3.61 23.05 -14.65
CA ALA A 222 3.51 24.16 -13.72
C ALA A 222 4.67 24.18 -12.71
N TYR A 223 5.01 23.03 -12.13
CA TYR A 223 6.14 22.91 -11.20
C TYR A 223 7.46 23.27 -11.88
N ARG A 224 7.71 22.72 -13.07
CA ARG A 224 8.96 22.96 -13.80
C ARG A 224 9.11 24.41 -14.22
N GLU A 225 8.04 25.06 -14.64
CA GLU A 225 8.05 26.47 -15.03
C GLU A 225 8.28 27.37 -13.82
N PHE A 226 7.57 27.12 -12.72
CA PHE A 226 7.66 27.92 -11.51
C PHE A 226 9.05 27.81 -10.83
N PHE A 227 9.53 26.59 -10.60
CA PHE A 227 10.82 26.34 -9.92
C PHE A 227 12.03 26.29 -10.85
N LYS A 228 11.82 26.34 -12.17
CA LYS A 228 12.87 26.20 -13.19
C LYS A 228 13.67 24.90 -13.05
N THR A 229 12.99 23.80 -12.73
CA THR A 229 13.58 22.46 -12.59
C THR A 229 13.24 21.55 -13.77
N LYS A 230 13.90 20.39 -13.83
CA LYS A 230 13.60 19.32 -14.80
C LYS A 230 12.65 18.25 -14.27
N SER A 231 12.40 18.25 -12.95
CA SER A 231 11.65 17.23 -12.23
C SER A 231 10.93 17.84 -11.03
N VAL A 232 9.80 17.25 -10.69
CA VAL A 232 9.00 17.51 -9.49
C VAL A 232 9.67 16.88 -8.27
N TYR A 233 10.10 15.62 -8.40
CA TYR A 233 10.83 14.96 -7.33
C TYR A 233 12.33 15.28 -7.39
N ASP A 234 12.99 15.17 -6.25
CA ASP A 234 14.44 15.10 -6.26
C ASP A 234 14.87 13.69 -6.72
N ILE A 235 15.14 13.54 -8.02
CA ILE A 235 15.52 12.26 -8.63
C ILE A 235 16.99 11.94 -8.36
N SER A 236 17.76 12.90 -7.81
CA SER A 236 19.16 12.68 -7.48
C SER A 236 19.36 11.68 -6.32
N ASP A 237 18.30 11.32 -5.59
CA ASP A 237 18.26 10.22 -4.60
C ASP A 237 18.18 8.85 -5.31
N TYR A 238 19.21 8.52 -6.10
CA TYR A 238 19.35 7.29 -6.90
C TYR A 238 19.62 6.04 -6.05
N GLY A 239 18.94 5.91 -4.90
CA GLY A 239 19.06 4.75 -4.01
C GLY A 239 18.68 3.42 -4.66
N ILE A 240 18.04 3.41 -5.84
CA ILE A 240 17.69 2.19 -6.58
C ILE A 240 18.93 1.35 -6.90
N SER A 241 19.97 1.95 -7.50
CA SER A 241 21.19 1.21 -7.87
C SER A 241 21.93 0.70 -6.64
N ASP A 242 21.92 1.49 -5.57
CA ASP A 242 22.51 1.11 -4.29
C ASP A 242 21.76 -0.07 -3.66
N ILE A 243 20.44 -0.01 -3.58
CA ILE A 243 19.59 -1.11 -3.08
C ILE A 243 19.86 -2.40 -3.87
N ILE A 244 19.96 -2.36 -5.21
CA ILE A 244 20.21 -3.57 -6.01
C ILE A 244 21.53 -4.24 -5.60
N VAL A 245 22.58 -3.44 -5.44
CA VAL A 245 23.89 -3.97 -5.03
C VAL A 245 23.82 -4.54 -3.61
N LEU A 246 23.12 -3.85 -2.70
CA LEU A 246 22.97 -4.28 -1.31
C LEU A 246 22.13 -5.56 -1.19
N LEU A 247 21.04 -5.70 -1.95
CA LEU A 247 20.21 -6.92 -1.97
C LEU A 247 21.02 -8.16 -2.35
N ASN A 248 21.92 -8.05 -3.33
CA ASN A 248 22.83 -9.15 -3.68
C ASN A 248 23.77 -9.53 -2.52
N LYS A 249 24.01 -8.63 -1.56
CA LYS A 249 24.88 -8.83 -0.40
C LYS A 249 24.14 -9.24 0.88
N MET A 250 22.84 -8.93 0.98
CA MET A 250 22.00 -9.10 2.18
C MET A 250 21.33 -10.48 2.33
N VAL A 251 21.70 -11.47 1.51
CA VAL A 251 21.09 -12.81 1.38
C VAL A 251 20.04 -12.86 0.25
N LEU A 252 20.25 -13.78 -0.69
CA LEU A 252 19.44 -13.97 -1.89
C LEU A 252 18.18 -14.80 -1.58
N ASP A 253 17.14 -14.14 -1.09
CA ASP A 253 15.78 -14.68 -1.25
C ASP A 253 15.36 -14.51 -2.71
N LYS A 254 15.11 -15.63 -3.40
CA LYS A 254 14.63 -15.63 -4.79
C LYS A 254 13.35 -14.80 -4.97
N LYS A 255 12.48 -14.73 -3.96
CA LYS A 255 11.28 -13.89 -3.98
C LYS A 255 11.63 -12.41 -3.99
N LEU A 256 12.53 -11.96 -3.11
CA LEU A 256 12.97 -10.56 -3.05
C LEU A 256 13.76 -10.15 -4.28
N TYR A 257 14.63 -11.03 -4.79
CA TYR A 257 15.32 -10.81 -6.06
C TYR A 257 14.32 -10.63 -7.22
N ASN A 258 13.33 -11.51 -7.32
CA ASN A 258 12.28 -11.40 -8.33
C ASN A 258 11.47 -10.11 -8.14
N ALA A 259 11.15 -9.71 -6.90
CA ALA A 259 10.43 -8.47 -6.62
C ALA A 259 11.22 -7.22 -7.07
N ALA A 260 12.51 -7.15 -6.74
CA ALA A 260 13.39 -6.06 -7.20
C ALA A 260 13.51 -6.01 -8.72
N ARG A 261 13.69 -7.18 -9.36
CA ARG A 261 13.73 -7.28 -10.82
C ARG A 261 12.41 -6.86 -11.45
N THR A 262 11.27 -7.29 -10.92
CA THR A 262 9.95 -6.89 -11.39
C THR A 262 9.75 -5.38 -11.25
N ALA A 263 10.18 -4.77 -10.15
CA ALA A 263 10.10 -3.32 -9.97
C ALA A 263 10.89 -2.57 -11.06
N GLN A 264 12.11 -3.01 -11.39
CA GLN A 264 12.90 -2.44 -12.48
C GLN A 264 12.27 -2.66 -13.85
N MET A 265 11.85 -3.89 -14.15
CA MET A 265 11.22 -4.20 -15.44
C MET A 265 9.91 -3.45 -15.62
N SER A 266 9.18 -3.21 -14.52
CA SER A 266 7.95 -2.41 -14.53
C SER A 266 8.20 -0.99 -15.01
N PHE A 267 9.37 -0.39 -14.72
CA PHE A 267 9.71 0.93 -15.26
C PHE A 267 9.68 0.91 -16.79
N PHE A 268 10.46 0.00 -17.37
CA PHE A 268 10.60 -0.10 -18.83
C PHE A 268 9.29 -0.48 -19.51
N SER A 269 8.49 -1.37 -18.91
CA SER A 269 7.20 -1.77 -19.49
C SER A 269 6.16 -0.65 -19.41
N ASN A 270 6.23 0.20 -18.39
CA ASN A 270 5.16 1.16 -18.09
C ASN A 270 5.46 2.56 -18.64
N PHE A 271 6.73 2.95 -18.77
CA PHE A 271 7.13 4.29 -19.20
C PHE A 271 6.54 4.63 -20.57
N GLU A 272 6.77 3.78 -21.57
CA GLU A 272 6.24 4.01 -22.93
C GLU A 272 4.73 3.77 -23.01
N LYS A 273 4.22 2.86 -22.17
CA LYS A 273 2.83 2.39 -22.25
C LYS A 273 1.83 3.41 -21.71
N TYR A 274 2.14 4.07 -20.61
CA TYR A 274 1.18 4.95 -19.94
C TYR A 274 1.35 6.43 -20.30
N SER A 275 2.45 6.80 -20.97
CA SER A 275 2.71 8.19 -21.39
C SER A 275 2.62 9.19 -20.23
N MET A 276 2.94 8.77 -19.01
CA MET A 276 2.96 9.65 -17.83
C MET A 276 4.31 10.36 -17.70
N PRO A 277 4.40 11.45 -16.91
CA PRO A 277 5.69 12.08 -16.62
C PRO A 277 6.72 11.08 -16.08
N PHE A 278 7.98 11.21 -16.49
CA PHE A 278 9.08 10.32 -16.09
C PHE A 278 9.17 10.11 -14.57
N ASP A 279 8.95 11.18 -13.82
CA ASP A 279 8.94 11.24 -12.36
C ASP A 279 7.97 10.25 -11.71
N TYR A 280 6.80 10.02 -12.32
CA TYR A 280 5.82 9.04 -11.81
C TYR A 280 6.42 7.63 -11.79
N HIS A 281 7.05 7.26 -12.91
CA HIS A 281 7.62 5.92 -13.08
C HIS A 281 8.81 5.71 -12.14
N ILE A 282 9.70 6.70 -12.02
CA ILE A 282 10.84 6.59 -11.11
C ILE A 282 10.40 6.53 -9.66
N LYS A 283 9.44 7.36 -9.25
CA LYS A 283 8.93 7.36 -7.88
C LYS A 283 8.33 6.01 -7.49
N GLU A 284 7.61 5.40 -8.43
CA GLU A 284 7.01 4.08 -8.21
C GLU A 284 8.06 2.99 -8.01
N VAL A 285 9.13 3.03 -8.80
CA VAL A 285 10.28 2.11 -8.64
C VAL A 285 10.98 2.37 -7.31
N GLN A 286 11.20 3.63 -6.94
CA GLN A 286 11.84 3.99 -5.66
C GLN A 286 11.06 3.43 -4.47
N ILE A 287 9.73 3.57 -4.45
CA ILE A 287 8.88 3.05 -3.38
C ILE A 287 8.99 1.52 -3.30
N LYS A 288 8.80 0.82 -4.43
CA LYS A 288 8.89 -0.65 -4.47
C LYS A 288 10.26 -1.15 -4.03
N MET A 289 11.33 -0.48 -4.48
CA MET A 289 12.71 -0.84 -4.10
C MET A 289 12.97 -0.59 -2.61
N ARG A 290 12.43 0.49 -2.04
CA ARG A 290 12.49 0.76 -0.59
C ARG A 290 11.80 -0.35 0.20
N ASP A 291 10.65 -0.81 -0.25
CA ASP A 291 9.91 -1.88 0.42
C ASP A 291 10.67 -3.21 0.35
N VAL A 292 11.22 -3.56 -0.82
CA VAL A 292 12.09 -4.74 -0.96
C VAL A 292 13.30 -4.67 -0.05
N PHE A 293 13.97 -3.50 0.03
CA PHE A 293 15.09 -3.28 0.94
C PHE A 293 14.68 -3.48 2.40
N SER A 294 13.54 -2.93 2.80
CA SER A 294 13.04 -3.01 4.18
C SER A 294 12.74 -4.46 4.58
N ILE A 295 12.15 -5.24 3.68
CA ILE A 295 11.90 -6.67 3.89
C ILE A 295 13.22 -7.44 3.93
N ALA A 296 14.17 -7.13 3.04
CA ALA A 296 15.48 -7.78 3.04
C ALA A 296 16.25 -7.54 4.35
N MET A 297 16.24 -6.30 4.85
CA MET A 297 16.83 -5.94 6.14
C MET A 297 16.22 -6.74 7.28
N LYS A 298 14.88 -6.84 7.32
CA LYS A 298 14.18 -7.64 8.32
C LYS A 298 14.55 -9.12 8.23
N ASN A 299 14.51 -9.71 7.04
CA ASN A 299 14.87 -11.11 6.84
C ASN A 299 16.32 -11.40 7.24
N LEU A 300 17.23 -10.46 6.97
CA LEU A 300 18.63 -10.57 7.39
C LEU A 300 18.76 -10.49 8.91
N GLN A 301 18.03 -9.59 9.56
CA GLN A 301 17.98 -9.50 11.02
C GLN A 301 17.48 -10.82 11.63
N ASP A 302 16.36 -11.35 11.14
CA ASP A 302 15.80 -12.63 11.60
C ASP A 302 16.83 -13.78 11.42
N LEU A 303 17.52 -13.84 10.28
CA LEU A 303 18.56 -14.85 10.02
C LEU A 303 19.77 -14.67 10.95
N LEU A 304 20.18 -13.42 11.17
CA LEU A 304 21.29 -13.12 12.06
C LEU A 304 20.92 -13.49 13.48
N ASP A 305 19.72 -13.25 13.97
CA ASP A 305 19.29 -13.60 15.33
C ASP A 305 19.50 -15.10 15.63
N ASP A 306 19.19 -15.98 14.67
CA ASP A 306 19.29 -17.45 14.82
C ASP A 306 20.71 -18.03 14.58
N ALA A 307 21.66 -17.25 14.10
CA ALA A 307 22.99 -17.76 13.71
C ALA A 307 23.97 -17.97 14.89
N GLU A 308 25.00 -18.80 14.71
CA GLU A 308 26.09 -18.94 15.69
C GLU A 308 26.95 -17.65 15.78
N PRO A 309 27.29 -17.14 16.98
CA PRO A 309 27.97 -15.84 17.16
C PRO A 309 29.26 -15.65 16.35
N THR A 310 30.06 -16.71 16.22
CA THR A 310 31.31 -16.69 15.45
C THR A 310 31.05 -16.50 13.96
N ASN A 311 30.01 -17.14 13.43
CA ASN A 311 29.61 -17.00 12.02
C ASN A 311 29.00 -15.63 11.75
N LYS A 312 28.22 -15.08 12.71
CA LYS A 312 27.70 -13.70 12.65
C LYS A 312 28.84 -12.69 12.52
N ILE A 313 29.85 -12.75 13.39
CA ILE A 313 30.97 -11.78 13.36
C ILE A 313 31.69 -11.82 12.01
N ILE A 314 32.04 -13.02 11.51
CA ILE A 314 32.77 -13.16 10.25
C ILE A 314 31.95 -12.57 9.10
N PHE A 315 30.64 -12.85 9.06
CA PHE A 315 29.74 -12.30 8.07
C PHE A 315 29.68 -10.76 8.16
N LEU A 316 29.40 -10.21 9.35
CA LEU A 316 29.27 -8.76 9.57
C LEU A 316 30.56 -8.01 9.20
N GLN A 317 31.72 -8.50 9.65
CA GLN A 317 33.01 -7.89 9.35
C GLN A 317 33.33 -7.95 7.85
N SER A 318 33.02 -9.07 7.18
CA SER A 318 33.19 -9.21 5.74
C SER A 318 32.35 -8.19 4.98
N ARG A 319 31.06 -8.05 5.33
CA ARG A 319 30.15 -7.09 4.67
C ARG A 319 30.54 -5.64 4.92
N ILE A 320 30.91 -5.27 6.15
CA ILE A 320 31.43 -3.93 6.46
C ILE A 320 32.68 -3.62 5.62
N LYS A 321 33.61 -4.58 5.50
CA LYS A 321 34.82 -4.41 4.69
C LYS A 321 34.49 -4.17 3.22
N GLU A 322 33.59 -4.96 2.64
CA GLU A 322 33.17 -4.80 1.24
C GLU A 322 32.49 -3.45 0.98
N ILE A 323 31.67 -2.95 1.90
CA ILE A 323 31.04 -1.63 1.76
C ILE A 323 32.11 -0.54 1.76
N LYS A 324 33.05 -0.57 2.73
CA LYS A 324 34.16 0.39 2.79
C LYS A 324 35.05 0.35 1.56
N GLN A 325 35.32 -0.84 1.01
CA GLN A 325 36.09 -0.98 -0.23
C GLN A 325 35.37 -0.33 -1.43
N ARG A 326 34.05 -0.49 -1.52
CA ARG A 326 33.24 0.14 -2.58
C ARG A 326 33.20 1.66 -2.43
N GLU A 327 33.02 2.17 -1.20
CA GLU A 327 33.11 3.61 -0.91
C GLU A 327 34.47 4.18 -1.35
N LEU A 328 35.56 3.47 -1.09
CA LEU A 328 36.91 3.87 -1.52
C LEU A 328 37.07 3.85 -3.04
N GLN A 329 36.51 2.85 -3.73
CA GLN A 329 36.52 2.79 -5.20
C GLN A 329 35.74 3.95 -5.81
N PHE A 330 34.56 4.28 -5.27
CA PHE A 330 33.79 5.42 -5.78
C PHE A 330 34.48 6.75 -5.57
N LYS A 331 35.14 6.96 -4.43
CA LYS A 331 35.98 8.14 -4.20
C LYS A 331 37.10 8.33 -5.22
N GLN A 332 37.62 7.23 -5.80
CA GLN A 332 38.63 7.32 -6.85
C GLN A 332 38.05 7.82 -8.19
N TYR A 333 36.75 7.62 -8.42
CA TYR A 333 36.05 8.09 -9.61
C TYR A 333 35.42 9.49 -9.43
N GLU A 334 35.29 10.00 -8.19
CA GLU A 334 34.83 11.36 -7.89
C GLU A 334 35.72 12.41 -8.58
N ASP A 335 37.04 12.20 -8.54
CA ASP A 335 38.03 13.09 -9.14
C ASP A 335 37.98 13.08 -10.69
N GLU A 336 37.38 12.07 -11.31
CA GLU A 336 37.39 11.88 -12.77
C GLU A 336 36.15 12.43 -13.50
N PHE A 337 35.00 12.59 -12.83
CA PHE A 337 33.72 12.82 -13.52
C PHE A 337 32.79 13.91 -12.94
N GLU A 338 33.23 14.75 -11.97
CA GLU A 338 32.38 15.79 -11.34
C GLU A 338 30.98 15.26 -10.92
N PHE A 339 30.90 14.02 -10.42
CA PHE A 339 29.66 13.48 -9.87
C PHE A 339 29.48 13.99 -8.44
N ASP A 340 28.43 14.78 -8.20
CA ASP A 340 28.02 15.15 -6.85
C ASP A 340 27.41 13.91 -6.17
N HIS A 341 28.13 13.36 -5.19
CA HIS A 341 27.69 12.19 -4.44
C HIS A 341 26.61 12.63 -3.45
N ASN A 342 25.34 12.50 -3.85
CA ASN A 342 24.31 12.30 -2.84
C ASN A 342 24.67 11.06 -2.03
N GLU A 343 24.76 11.21 -0.72
CA GLU A 343 25.13 10.15 0.21
C GLU A 343 24.39 8.85 -0.12
N ASN A 344 25.13 7.73 -0.24
CA ASN A 344 24.56 6.40 -0.45
C ASN A 344 23.74 5.99 0.79
N LYS A 345 22.55 6.55 0.91
CA LYS A 345 21.66 6.45 2.08
C LYS A 345 21.45 5.01 2.52
N TYR A 346 21.19 4.11 1.58
CA TYR A 346 20.92 2.71 1.88
C TYR A 346 22.18 1.95 2.30
N SER A 347 23.33 2.23 1.69
CA SER A 347 24.62 1.70 2.12
C SER A 347 24.99 2.18 3.53
N ASN A 348 24.74 3.45 3.84
CA ASN A 348 24.97 4.01 5.18
C ASN A 348 24.06 3.33 6.21
N LEU A 349 22.76 3.24 5.93
CA LEU A 349 21.80 2.52 6.80
C LEU A 349 22.21 1.06 7.02
N PHE A 350 22.63 0.35 5.96
CA PHE A 350 23.07 -1.02 6.10
C PHE A 350 24.36 -1.14 6.91
N LYS A 351 25.32 -0.25 6.68
CA LYS A 351 26.58 -0.22 7.42
C LYS A 351 26.35 0.07 8.90
N GLU A 352 25.48 1.02 9.23
CA GLU A 352 25.07 1.30 10.60
C GLU A 352 24.45 0.08 11.26
N PHE A 353 23.50 -0.59 10.59
CA PHE A 353 22.93 -1.85 11.05
C PHE A 353 24.01 -2.91 11.34
N LEU A 354 24.93 -3.14 10.39
CA LEU A 354 26.00 -4.13 10.56
C LEU A 354 26.94 -3.79 11.73
N ILE A 355 27.21 -2.50 11.96
CA ILE A 355 28.05 -2.03 13.08
C ILE A 355 27.32 -2.27 14.40
N ILE A 356 26.03 -1.90 14.49
CA ILE A 356 25.19 -2.12 15.68
C ILE A 356 25.17 -3.61 16.04
N GLU A 357 24.91 -4.49 15.06
CA GLU A 357 24.92 -5.95 15.26
C GLU A 357 26.29 -6.46 15.71
N ALA A 358 27.38 -5.94 15.11
CA ALA A 358 28.73 -6.38 15.46
C ALA A 358 29.13 -5.93 16.88
N ASP A 359 28.75 -4.73 17.29
CA ASP A 359 29.03 -4.20 18.61
C ASP A 359 28.18 -4.89 19.68
N PHE A 360 26.90 -5.16 19.41
CA PHE A 360 26.06 -6.02 20.26
C PHE A 360 26.69 -7.39 20.51
N ILE A 361 27.22 -8.03 19.46
CA ILE A 361 27.89 -9.33 19.60
C ILE A 361 29.19 -9.21 20.42
N LYS A 362 30.02 -8.17 20.21
CA LYS A 362 31.24 -7.96 21.01
C LYS A 362 30.93 -7.75 22.49
N GLU A 363 29.89 -6.97 22.79
CA GLU A 363 29.45 -6.70 24.15
C GLU A 363 28.84 -7.93 24.84
N THR A 364 28.24 -8.84 24.07
CA THR A 364 27.60 -10.06 24.61
C THR A 364 28.51 -11.30 24.62
N ILE A 365 29.54 -11.39 23.76
CA ILE A 365 30.48 -12.53 23.71
C ILE A 365 31.36 -12.67 24.95
N ASN A 366 31.70 -11.55 25.59
CA ASN A 366 32.54 -11.54 26.79
C ASN A 366 31.73 -11.62 28.10
N ILE A 367 30.39 -11.72 28.03
CA ILE A 367 29.61 -12.18 29.17
C ILE A 367 29.98 -13.66 29.31
N PRO A 368 30.65 -14.08 30.39
CA PRO A 368 30.96 -15.49 30.58
C PRO A 368 29.65 -16.25 30.38
N ARG A 369 29.65 -17.33 29.59
CA ARG A 369 28.62 -18.35 29.74
C ARG A 369 28.62 -18.67 31.22
N LEU A 370 27.66 -18.10 31.96
CA LEU A 370 27.33 -18.54 33.30
C LEU A 370 27.29 -20.05 33.16
N ALA A 371 28.21 -20.70 33.88
CA ALA A 371 28.41 -22.13 33.85
C ALA A 371 27.04 -22.78 33.71
N ILE A 372 26.92 -23.67 32.73
CA ILE A 372 25.78 -24.55 32.51
C ILE A 372 25.21 -24.88 33.89
N LEU A 373 24.17 -24.15 34.30
CA LEU A 373 23.43 -24.50 35.50
C LEU A 373 22.76 -25.79 35.07
N ASP A 374 23.19 -26.89 35.70
CA ASP A 374 22.61 -28.21 35.51
C ASP A 374 21.12 -28.09 35.26
N TYR A 375 20.68 -28.75 34.19
CA TYR A 375 19.29 -28.77 33.73
C TYR A 375 18.41 -29.34 34.85
N GLN A 376 18.00 -28.50 35.79
CA GLN A 376 16.89 -28.74 36.68
C GLN A 376 15.67 -28.13 35.99
N ALA A 377 14.63 -28.97 35.84
CA ALA A 377 13.33 -28.65 35.25
C ALA A 377 12.92 -27.17 35.43
N PRO A 378 12.30 -26.55 34.41
CA PRO A 378 12.22 -25.10 34.29
C PRO A 378 11.71 -24.46 35.58
N LYS A 379 12.62 -23.82 36.32
CA LYS A 379 12.21 -22.84 37.33
C LYS A 379 11.84 -21.58 36.56
N GLN A 380 10.54 -21.31 36.57
CA GLN A 380 9.94 -20.08 36.05
C GLN A 380 10.81 -18.87 36.42
N LEU A 381 11.20 -18.08 35.42
CA LEU A 381 11.81 -16.77 35.63
C LEU A 381 10.82 -15.94 36.44
N ALA A 382 11.14 -15.69 37.70
CA ALA A 382 10.45 -14.69 38.50
C ALA A 382 10.78 -13.33 37.88
N ILE A 383 9.82 -12.78 37.14
CA ILE A 383 9.79 -11.36 36.78
C ILE A 383 9.90 -10.60 38.11
N ALA A 384 11.00 -9.86 38.32
CA ALA A 384 11.06 -8.96 39.45
C ALA A 384 9.92 -7.94 39.29
N GLU A 385 8.92 -8.01 40.17
CA GLU A 385 7.81 -7.07 40.15
C GLU A 385 8.36 -5.65 40.32
N GLU A 386 8.12 -4.76 39.35
CA GLU A 386 8.36 -3.33 39.55
C GLU A 386 7.52 -2.89 40.77
N THR A 387 8.14 -2.24 41.76
CA THR A 387 7.47 -1.71 42.95
C THR A 387 7.57 -0.19 42.99
N PHE A 388 6.85 0.46 43.92
CA PHE A 388 6.88 1.92 44.06
C PHE A 388 8.31 2.46 44.27
N GLU A 389 9.13 1.69 44.97
CA GLU A 389 10.52 1.99 45.28
C GLU A 389 11.44 1.93 44.05
N THR A 390 11.07 1.17 43.02
CA THR A 390 11.88 0.98 41.80
C THR A 390 11.47 1.90 40.65
N ILE A 391 10.28 2.52 40.70
CA ILE A 391 9.75 3.33 39.58
C ILE A 391 10.14 4.81 39.61
N THR A 392 10.62 5.36 40.74
CA THR A 392 11.00 6.77 40.84
C THR A 392 12.10 6.99 41.90
N LYS A 393 12.75 8.16 41.91
CA LYS A 393 13.86 8.47 42.84
C LYS A 393 13.35 8.66 44.27
N GLU A 394 14.18 8.38 45.26
CA GLU A 394 13.85 8.46 46.69
C GLU A 394 13.22 9.81 47.11
N ASN A 395 13.73 10.93 46.59
CA ASN A 395 13.16 12.27 46.84
C ASN A 395 11.72 12.41 46.33
N ASN A 396 11.42 11.83 45.17
CA ASN A 396 10.07 11.84 44.60
C ASN A 396 9.14 10.90 45.37
N GLN A 397 9.66 9.78 45.88
CA GLN A 397 8.89 8.85 46.71
C GLN A 397 8.44 9.53 48.01
N LEU A 398 9.35 10.20 48.72
CA LEU A 398 9.05 10.96 49.94
C LEU A 398 8.01 12.05 49.69
N PHE A 399 8.15 12.77 48.57
CA PHE A 399 7.20 13.81 48.18
C PHE A 399 5.80 13.22 47.90
N ILE A 400 5.72 12.14 47.13
CA ILE A 400 4.45 11.48 46.80
C ILE A 400 3.78 10.94 48.07
N SER A 401 4.51 10.28 48.96
CA SER A 401 3.96 9.77 50.22
C SER A 401 3.41 10.91 51.10
N LYS A 402 4.14 12.03 51.20
CA LYS A 402 3.68 13.19 51.96
C LYS A 402 2.44 13.83 51.34
N MET A 403 2.41 13.96 50.01
CA MET A 403 1.26 14.50 49.28
C MET A 403 0.02 13.62 49.46
N LEU A 404 0.16 12.29 49.43
CA LEU A 404 -0.96 11.38 49.65
C LEU A 404 -1.52 11.51 51.08
N GLU A 405 -0.67 11.76 52.06
CA GLU A 405 -1.09 11.99 53.45
C GLU A 405 -1.77 13.35 53.63
N ASP A 406 -1.18 14.43 53.09
CA ASP A 406 -1.72 15.78 53.17
C ASP A 406 -3.04 15.94 52.40
N LEU A 407 -3.23 15.20 51.30
CA LEU A 407 -4.50 15.15 50.55
C LEU A 407 -5.52 14.18 51.16
N SER A 408 -5.27 13.68 52.37
CA SER A 408 -6.16 12.74 53.09
C SER A 408 -6.49 11.48 52.29
N ILE A 409 -5.55 11.02 51.46
CA ILE A 409 -5.63 9.74 50.74
C ILE A 409 -5.12 8.61 51.64
N THR A 410 -4.06 8.89 52.38
CA THR A 410 -3.43 7.96 53.31
C THR A 410 -3.38 8.50 54.73
N LEU A 411 -3.35 7.61 55.72
CA LEU A 411 -2.97 7.89 57.10
C LEU A 411 -1.94 6.85 57.54
N ASN A 412 -0.78 7.27 58.01
CA ASN A 412 0.35 6.39 58.33
C ASN A 412 0.72 5.45 57.17
N GLY A 413 0.69 5.98 55.94
CA GLY A 413 1.02 5.24 54.72
C GLY A 413 -0.02 4.22 54.24
N LYS A 414 -1.19 4.12 54.89
CA LYS A 414 -2.31 3.25 54.46
C LYS A 414 -3.46 4.06 53.90
N SER A 415 -4.07 3.57 52.84
CA SER A 415 -5.23 4.17 52.20
C SER A 415 -6.41 4.26 53.16
N ILE A 416 -6.98 5.46 53.29
CA ILE A 416 -8.23 5.72 54.03
C ILE A 416 -9.41 6.02 53.09
N ILE A 417 -9.19 5.96 51.78
CA ILE A 417 -10.23 6.22 50.78
C ILE A 417 -11.13 5.01 50.56
N SER A 418 -12.42 5.27 50.40
CA SER A 418 -13.43 4.23 50.13
C SER A 418 -13.41 3.78 48.67
N GLU A 419 -14.03 2.62 48.38
CA GLU A 419 -14.21 2.08 47.02
C GLU A 419 -14.70 3.13 46.01
N ARG A 420 -15.64 3.99 46.41
CA ARG A 420 -16.22 5.04 45.55
C ARG A 420 -15.27 6.19 45.24
N LYS A 421 -14.16 6.33 45.98
CA LYS A 421 -13.15 7.39 45.80
C LYS A 421 -11.83 6.90 45.20
N LYS A 422 -11.75 5.66 44.71
CA LYS A 422 -10.55 5.12 44.05
C LYS A 422 -10.08 5.93 42.85
N GLY A 423 -11.01 6.62 42.17
CA GLY A 423 -10.70 7.58 41.10
C GLY A 423 -9.75 8.71 41.51
N ALA A 424 -9.63 9.02 42.81
CA ALA A 424 -8.67 10.01 43.32
C ALA A 424 -7.21 9.64 42.98
N ILE A 425 -6.85 8.35 43.04
CA ILE A 425 -5.50 7.86 42.72
C ILE A 425 -5.15 8.14 41.27
N ARG A 426 -6.11 7.94 40.36
CA ARG A 426 -5.93 8.26 38.94
C ARG A 426 -5.59 9.75 38.74
N GLY A 427 -6.37 10.64 39.36
CA GLY A 427 -6.16 12.09 39.27
C GLY A 427 -4.78 12.52 39.78
N ILE A 428 -4.34 11.94 40.89
CA ILE A 428 -3.02 12.19 41.48
C ILE A 428 -1.89 11.68 40.58
N VAL A 429 -2.03 10.47 40.03
CA VAL A 429 -1.07 9.89 39.08
C VAL A 429 -0.94 10.72 37.82
N GLU A 430 -2.06 11.23 37.28
CA GLU A 430 -2.06 12.13 36.13
C GLU A 430 -1.30 13.43 36.42
N ALA A 431 -1.57 14.07 37.55
CA ALA A 431 -0.86 15.30 37.97
C ALA A 431 0.65 15.06 38.17
N LEU A 432 1.05 13.96 38.81
CA LEU A 432 2.44 13.59 39.01
C LEU A 432 3.18 13.29 37.70
N LYS A 433 2.48 12.69 36.73
CA LYS A 433 3.02 12.41 35.40
C LYS A 433 3.17 13.70 34.57
N GLU A 434 2.19 14.60 34.60
CA GLU A 434 2.24 15.89 33.90
C GLU A 434 3.39 16.78 34.39
N ASN A 435 3.76 16.66 35.68
CA ASN A 435 4.87 17.40 36.28
C ASN A 435 6.21 16.63 36.27
N ASN A 436 6.32 15.53 35.51
CA ASN A 436 7.53 14.70 35.38
C ASN A 436 8.08 14.11 36.70
N ILE A 437 7.24 13.94 37.72
CA ILE A 437 7.62 13.35 39.03
C ILE A 437 7.58 11.80 38.96
N LEU A 438 6.65 11.27 38.15
CA LEU A 438 6.58 9.85 37.80
C LEU A 438 7.11 9.61 36.37
N PRO A 439 7.66 8.42 36.08
CA PRO A 439 8.18 8.10 34.76
C PRO A 439 7.04 7.99 33.73
N ASN A 440 7.40 8.09 32.44
CA ASN A 440 6.44 7.97 31.35
C ASN A 440 5.97 6.52 31.14
N ARG A 441 5.10 6.03 32.03
CA ARG A 441 4.41 4.74 31.95
C ARG A 441 2.89 4.95 31.81
N SER A 442 2.14 3.85 31.60
CA SER A 442 0.68 3.94 31.50
C SER A 442 0.08 4.33 32.86
N ILE A 443 -0.98 5.14 32.84
CA ILE A 443 -1.66 5.62 34.06
C ILE A 443 -2.22 4.44 34.86
N ASP A 444 -2.71 3.40 34.18
CA ASP A 444 -3.21 2.18 34.82
C ASP A 444 -2.11 1.46 35.60
N PHE A 445 -0.93 1.30 34.98
CA PHE A 445 0.22 0.68 35.62
C PHE A 445 0.68 1.46 36.86
N LEU A 446 0.87 2.78 36.72
CA LEU A 446 1.31 3.63 37.83
C LEU A 446 0.28 3.70 38.96
N SER A 447 -1.02 3.71 38.62
CA SER A 447 -2.10 3.70 39.62
C SER A 447 -2.09 2.42 40.44
N LYS A 448 -1.85 1.27 39.82
CA LYS A 448 -1.74 -0.03 40.51
C LYS A 448 -0.51 -0.11 41.40
N ILE A 449 0.63 0.43 40.95
CA ILE A 449 1.86 0.49 41.76
C ILE A 449 1.66 1.36 43.01
N ILE A 450 1.11 2.57 42.85
CA ILE A 450 0.83 3.46 43.98
C ILE A 450 -0.26 2.88 44.87
N GLY A 451 -1.30 2.28 44.30
CA GLY A 451 -2.34 1.56 45.05
C GLY A 451 -1.76 0.44 45.92
N LYS A 452 -0.88 -0.39 45.35
CA LYS A 452 -0.17 -1.46 46.09
C LYS A 452 0.68 -0.90 47.23
N LYS A 453 1.35 0.25 47.03
CA LYS A 453 2.14 0.91 48.07
C LYS A 453 1.31 1.36 49.28
N ILE A 454 0.08 1.82 49.04
CA ILE A 454 -0.80 2.33 50.08
C ILE A 454 -1.83 1.31 50.57
N ASP A 455 -1.66 0.03 50.24
CA ASP A 455 -2.58 -1.07 50.61
C ASP A 455 -4.01 -0.88 50.06
N LEU A 456 -4.11 -0.30 48.85
CA LEU A 456 -5.36 -0.12 48.12
C LEU A 456 -5.43 -1.05 46.91
N VAL A 457 -6.41 -1.96 46.94
CA VAL A 457 -6.63 -2.94 45.87
C VAL A 457 -7.30 -2.28 44.65
N ILE A 458 -6.59 -2.21 43.52
CA ILE A 458 -7.11 -1.68 42.24
C ILE A 458 -7.17 -2.83 41.22
N ASN A 459 -8.33 -3.47 41.12
CA ASN A 459 -8.54 -4.67 40.28
C ASN A 459 -8.88 -4.33 38.83
N SER A 460 -9.51 -3.17 38.58
CA SER A 460 -9.92 -2.71 37.26
C SER A 460 -9.24 -1.39 36.90
N LYS A 461 -9.19 -1.09 35.60
CA LYS A 461 -8.71 0.20 35.10
C LYS A 461 -9.59 1.30 35.70
N LEU A 462 -8.97 2.27 36.36
CA LEU A 462 -9.70 3.42 36.89
C LEU A 462 -10.10 4.31 35.72
N ASP A 463 -11.39 4.51 35.50
CA ASP A 463 -11.90 5.42 34.49
C ASP A 463 -11.87 6.88 34.96
N PHE A 464 -11.96 7.79 34.00
CA PHE A 464 -12.10 9.21 34.28
C PHE A 464 -13.44 9.49 34.97
N SER A 465 -13.42 10.30 36.03
CA SER A 465 -14.59 10.68 36.81
C SER A 465 -14.44 12.08 37.41
N ASP A 466 -15.55 12.67 37.87
CA ASP A 466 -15.51 13.95 38.58
C ASP A 466 -14.58 13.90 39.82
N THR A 467 -14.45 12.72 40.43
CA THR A 467 -13.52 12.51 41.54
C THR A 467 -12.06 12.53 41.08
N SER A 468 -11.72 11.90 39.95
CA SER A 468 -10.35 11.96 39.42
C SER A 468 -9.97 13.37 38.99
N GLU A 469 -10.88 14.09 38.37
CA GLU A 469 -10.63 15.47 37.90
C GLU A 469 -10.44 16.45 39.08
N ASN A 470 -11.23 16.31 40.15
CA ASN A 470 -11.09 17.14 41.33
C ASN A 470 -9.74 16.90 42.05
N TYR A 471 -9.37 15.63 42.25
CA TYR A 471 -8.09 15.29 42.88
C TYR A 471 -6.87 15.61 42.00
N LYS A 472 -7.01 15.60 40.67
CA LYS A 472 -5.99 16.11 39.75
C LYS A 472 -5.72 17.60 39.97
N LYS A 473 -6.79 18.41 40.09
CA LYS A 473 -6.67 19.85 40.36
C LYS A 473 -6.05 20.14 41.73
N GLU A 474 -6.43 19.38 42.76
CA GLU A 474 -5.84 19.52 44.10
C GLU A 474 -4.37 19.08 44.14
N ALA A 475 -4.02 17.97 43.49
CA ALA A 475 -2.65 17.51 43.37
C ALA A 475 -1.77 18.51 42.60
N ASN A 476 -2.24 19.05 41.49
CA ASN A 476 -1.50 20.07 40.74
C ASN A 476 -1.27 21.35 41.57
N LYS A 477 -2.27 21.80 42.35
CA LYS A 477 -2.10 22.93 43.28
C LYS A 477 -1.09 22.63 44.37
N TYR A 478 -1.10 21.41 44.91
CA TYR A 478 -0.16 20.98 45.93
C TYR A 478 1.27 20.90 45.39
N ILE A 479 1.46 20.33 44.20
CA ILE A 479 2.75 20.26 43.49
C ILE A 479 3.29 21.66 43.25
N THR A 480 2.50 22.57 42.68
CA THR A 480 2.93 23.95 42.38
C THR A 480 3.37 24.71 43.65
N LYS A 481 2.80 24.40 44.81
CA LYS A 481 3.08 25.09 46.07
C LYS A 481 4.24 24.48 46.86
N ASN A 482 4.45 23.17 46.76
CA ASN A 482 5.34 22.41 47.65
C ASN A 482 6.46 21.64 46.92
N PHE A 483 6.44 21.62 45.59
CA PHE A 483 7.48 21.02 44.76
C PHE A 483 8.31 22.15 44.13
N SER A 484 9.52 22.38 44.65
CA SER A 484 10.47 23.34 44.08
C SER A 484 11.15 22.68 42.88
N HIS A 485 11.17 23.34 41.73
CA HIS A 485 11.83 22.84 40.51
C HIS A 485 13.34 22.66 40.67
#